data_AF-A0A5C7SNF5-F1
#
_entry.id   AF-A0A5C7SNF5-F1
#
_cell.length_a   1.000
_cell.length_b   1.000
_cell.length_c   1.000
_cell.angle_alpha   90.00
_cell.angle_beta   90.00
_cell.angle_gamma   90.00
#
_symmetry.space_group_name_H-M   'P 1'
#
loop_
_entity.id
_entity.type
_entity.pdbx_description
1 polymer ?
#
loop_
_entity_poly.entity_id
_entity_poly.type
_entity_poly.pdbx_seq_one_letter_code
_entity_poly.pdbx_strand_id
1 'polypeptide(L)'
;VFFDRLAKRIASPEWAGDDTPVTFADGYQILVTTTGSLKALNADLAAHGEGAVGMERFRPNIVIDIDEEWPEDRWAAIEIGGIRLDLVKPCSRCIMTTQDQKTGSRDVPNPMPGMGRIRMSADRRVPGPLFGWNAVPRGEGTVKLGDAVTVLHERPEGWALKRR
;
A
#
# COMPACT_ATOMS: atom_id res chain seq x y z
N VAL A 1 15.79 15.37 -13.32
CA VAL A 1 16.41 14.56 -12.24
C VAL A 1 16.96 13.29 -12.88
N PHE A 2 18.20 12.90 -12.57
CA PHE A 2 18.89 11.74 -13.16
C PHE A 2 19.44 10.85 -12.04
N PHE A 3 19.28 9.53 -12.17
CA PHE A 3 19.86 8.54 -11.25
C PHE A 3 21.02 7.90 -12.00
N ASP A 4 22.25 8.30 -11.66
CA ASP A 4 23.43 7.83 -12.37
C ASP A 4 23.76 6.37 -12.01
N ARG A 5 24.65 5.74 -12.78
CA ARG A 5 24.99 4.31 -12.64
C ARG A 5 25.78 3.98 -11.36
N LEU A 6 26.34 4.97 -10.69
CA LEU A 6 27.08 4.81 -9.43
C LEU A 6 26.18 5.03 -8.22
N ALA A 7 25.06 5.74 -8.38
CA ALA A 7 24.09 5.93 -7.31
C ALA A 7 23.51 4.59 -6.87
N LYS A 8 23.55 4.33 -5.57
CA LYS A 8 22.92 3.16 -4.94
C LYS A 8 21.94 3.64 -3.90
N ARG A 9 20.71 3.17 -4.02
CA ARG A 9 19.68 3.30 -3.00
C ARG A 9 18.98 1.96 -2.89
N ILE A 10 18.82 1.49 -1.67
CA ILE A 10 18.22 0.19 -1.37
C ILE A 10 17.00 0.40 -0.48
N ALA A 11 16.02 -0.48 -0.62
CA ALA A 11 14.91 -0.60 0.31
C ALA A 11 15.45 -1.00 1.70
N SER A 12 14.61 -0.86 2.73
CA SER A 12 15.02 -1.20 4.10
C SER A 12 15.44 -2.67 4.20
N PRO A 13 16.70 -2.96 4.58
CA PRO A 13 17.17 -4.35 4.69
C PRO A 13 16.37 -5.17 5.71
N GLU A 14 15.87 -4.53 6.78
CA GLU A 14 14.99 -5.16 7.78
C GLU A 14 13.75 -5.81 7.14
N TRP A 15 13.21 -5.20 6.08
CA TRP A 15 11.95 -5.63 5.49
C TRP A 15 12.12 -6.33 4.13
N ALA A 16 13.04 -5.84 3.31
CA ALA A 16 13.22 -6.31 1.93
C ALA A 16 14.31 -7.38 1.78
N GLY A 17 15.18 -7.52 2.79
CA GLY A 17 16.46 -8.21 2.67
C GLY A 17 17.53 -7.31 2.06
N ASP A 18 18.76 -7.79 2.09
CA ASP A 18 19.90 -7.09 1.50
C ASP A 18 19.74 -6.95 -0.02
N ASP A 19 20.42 -5.95 -0.58
CA ASP A 19 20.52 -5.73 -2.03
C ASP A 19 19.19 -5.63 -2.78
N THR A 20 18.15 -5.07 -2.15
CA THR A 20 16.89 -4.74 -2.83
C THR A 20 16.92 -3.30 -3.36
N PRO A 21 17.18 -3.06 -4.66
CA PRO A 21 17.35 -1.71 -5.18
C PRO A 21 16.03 -0.94 -5.26
N VAL A 22 16.12 0.36 -5.03
CA VAL A 22 15.03 1.33 -5.25
C VAL A 22 15.63 2.60 -5.87
N THR A 23 14.86 3.32 -6.69
CA THR A 23 15.33 4.56 -7.33
C THR A 23 14.61 5.77 -6.72
N PHE A 24 13.72 6.40 -7.47
CA PHE A 24 12.96 7.58 -7.05
C PHE A 24 11.68 7.25 -6.27
N ALA A 25 11.31 5.97 -6.17
CA ALA A 25 10.21 5.54 -5.32
C ALA A 25 10.51 5.81 -3.84
N ASP A 26 9.48 6.02 -3.03
CA ASP A 26 9.66 6.48 -1.64
C ASP A 26 10.40 5.47 -0.76
N GLY A 27 10.15 4.17 -0.93
CA GLY A 27 10.86 3.14 -0.15
C GLY A 27 10.87 1.71 -0.69
N TYR A 28 9.97 1.35 -1.59
CA TYR A 28 9.83 -0.01 -2.14
C TYR A 28 9.41 0.04 -3.61
N GLN A 29 9.62 -1.05 -4.34
CA GLN A 29 9.36 -1.10 -5.78
C GLN A 29 7.86 -1.05 -6.13
N ILE A 30 7.01 -1.71 -5.33
CA ILE A 30 5.59 -1.89 -5.63
C ILE A 30 4.74 -1.55 -4.41
N LEU A 31 3.67 -0.79 -4.60
CA LEU A 31 2.57 -0.66 -3.65
C LEU A 31 1.36 -1.44 -4.16
N VAL A 32 0.89 -2.39 -3.36
CA VAL A 32 -0.31 -3.20 -3.59
C VAL A 32 -1.46 -2.66 -2.74
N THR A 33 -2.63 -2.56 -3.34
CA THR A 33 -3.88 -2.12 -2.68
C THR A 33 -5.05 -2.97 -3.16
N THR A 34 -6.17 -2.97 -2.45
CA THR A 34 -7.37 -3.72 -2.82
C THR A 34 -8.60 -2.80 -2.94
N THR A 35 -9.55 -3.18 -3.80
CA THR A 35 -10.79 -2.42 -3.98
C THR A 35 -11.69 -2.47 -2.74
N GLY A 36 -11.77 -3.63 -2.07
CA GLY A 36 -12.48 -3.81 -0.81
C GLY A 36 -11.97 -2.92 0.32
N SER A 37 -10.64 -2.78 0.48
CA SER A 37 -10.06 -1.85 1.46
C SER A 37 -10.40 -0.39 1.19
N LEU A 38 -10.40 0.03 -0.07
CA LEU A 38 -10.84 1.40 -0.43
C LEU A 38 -12.32 1.62 -0.10
N LYS A 39 -13.16 0.63 -0.39
CA LYS A 39 -14.59 0.67 -0.09
C LYS A 39 -14.83 0.78 1.41
N ALA A 40 -14.12 -0.01 2.23
CA ALA A 40 -14.20 0.06 3.69
C ALA A 40 -13.77 1.43 4.22
N LEU A 41 -12.67 2.00 3.71
CA LEU A 41 -12.25 3.36 4.07
C LEU A 41 -13.31 4.41 3.71
N ASN A 42 -13.83 4.36 2.49
CA ASN A 42 -14.85 5.32 2.04
C ASN A 42 -16.18 5.17 2.80
N ALA A 43 -16.53 3.95 3.24
CA ALA A 43 -17.69 3.74 4.11
C ALA A 43 -17.52 4.44 5.47
N ASP A 44 -16.33 4.34 6.08
CA ASP A 44 -16.02 5.06 7.32
C ASP A 44 -16.03 6.58 7.11
N LEU A 45 -15.42 7.10 6.04
CA LEU A 45 -15.47 8.54 5.74
C LEU A 45 -16.92 9.03 5.55
N ALA A 46 -17.73 8.29 4.80
CA ALA A 46 -19.14 8.63 4.55
C ALA A 46 -19.97 8.64 5.84
N ALA A 47 -19.75 7.65 6.73
CA ALA A 47 -20.42 7.59 8.03
C ALA A 47 -20.13 8.81 8.93
N HIS A 48 -19.03 9.52 8.67
CA HIS A 48 -18.61 10.72 9.40
C HIS A 48 -18.83 12.02 8.61
N GLY A 49 -19.47 11.97 7.43
CA GLY A 49 -19.70 13.15 6.59
C GLY A 49 -18.44 13.74 5.96
N GLU A 50 -17.37 12.95 5.82
CA GLU A 50 -16.05 13.38 5.33
C GLU A 50 -15.86 13.15 3.81
N GLY A 51 -16.88 12.64 3.14
CA GLY A 51 -16.89 12.38 1.69
C GLY A 51 -16.26 11.04 1.32
N ALA A 52 -15.68 10.96 0.12
CA ALA A 52 -15.02 9.75 -0.40
C ALA A 52 -13.79 10.14 -1.24
N VAL A 53 -12.84 9.22 -1.32
CA VAL A 53 -11.60 9.37 -2.10
C VAL A 53 -11.44 8.27 -3.13
N GLY A 54 -10.74 8.56 -4.22
CA GLY A 54 -10.38 7.57 -5.22
C GLY A 54 -9.04 6.87 -4.92
N MET A 55 -8.81 5.72 -5.56
CA MET A 55 -7.60 4.91 -5.37
C MET A 55 -6.32 5.66 -5.75
N GLU A 56 -6.42 6.60 -6.69
CA GLU A 56 -5.28 7.41 -7.16
C GLU A 56 -4.63 8.24 -6.05
N ARG A 57 -5.36 8.54 -4.97
CA ARG A 57 -4.81 9.21 -3.78
C ARG A 57 -3.70 8.39 -3.11
N PHE A 58 -3.73 7.07 -3.25
CA PHE A 58 -2.76 6.17 -2.63
C PHE A 58 -1.56 5.85 -3.52
N ARG A 59 -1.64 6.20 -4.81
CA ARG A 59 -0.60 5.98 -5.83
C ARG A 59 -0.10 4.53 -5.89
N PRO A 60 -1.00 3.51 -5.90
CA PRO A 60 -0.57 2.13 -6.02
C PRO A 60 -0.01 1.82 -7.40
N ASN A 61 0.82 0.79 -7.47
CA ASN A 61 1.24 0.18 -8.73
C ASN A 61 0.24 -0.91 -9.15
N ILE A 62 -0.24 -1.69 -8.18
CA ILE A 62 -1.17 -2.80 -8.39
C ILE A 62 -2.40 -2.59 -7.52
N VAL A 63 -3.57 -2.65 -8.14
CA VAL A 63 -4.87 -2.69 -7.48
C VAL A 63 -5.47 -4.06 -7.74
N ILE A 64 -5.71 -4.81 -6.66
CA ILE A 64 -6.32 -6.12 -6.72
C ILE A 64 -7.82 -5.95 -6.51
N ASP A 65 -8.61 -6.45 -7.45
CA ASP A 65 -10.06 -6.41 -7.35
C ASP A 65 -10.57 -7.56 -6.46
N ILE A 66 -11.08 -7.20 -5.28
CA ILE A 66 -11.61 -8.13 -4.29
C ILE A 66 -12.57 -7.37 -3.36
N ASP A 67 -13.72 -7.98 -3.05
CA ASP A 67 -14.75 -7.36 -2.20
C ASP A 67 -14.42 -7.36 -0.71
N GLU A 68 -13.61 -8.33 -0.27
CA GLU A 68 -13.19 -8.46 1.14
C GLU A 68 -12.43 -7.21 1.59
N GLU A 69 -12.70 -6.77 2.82
CA GLU A 69 -11.99 -5.65 3.44
C GLU A 69 -10.65 -6.09 4.02
N TRP A 70 -9.58 -5.36 3.70
CA TRP A 70 -8.23 -5.58 4.25
C TRP A 70 -7.63 -6.99 4.12
N PRO A 71 -7.95 -7.81 3.09
CA PRO A 71 -7.39 -9.14 2.97
C PRO A 71 -5.86 -9.09 2.82
N GLU A 72 -5.33 -8.00 2.27
CA GLU A 72 -3.90 -7.79 2.10
C GLU A 72 -3.08 -7.76 3.39
N ASP A 73 -3.73 -7.53 4.54
CA ASP A 73 -3.04 -7.62 5.83
C ASP A 73 -2.53 -9.03 6.14
N ARG A 74 -3.19 -10.04 5.59
CA ARG A 74 -2.87 -11.45 5.79
C ARG A 74 -1.98 -12.02 4.70
N TRP A 75 -1.64 -11.27 3.67
CA TRP A 75 -0.78 -11.80 2.60
C TRP A 75 0.68 -11.56 2.95
N ALA A 76 1.46 -12.64 3.08
CA ALA A 76 2.91 -12.57 3.20
C ALA A 76 3.57 -12.59 1.82
N ALA A 77 3.02 -13.36 0.88
CA ALA A 77 3.45 -13.37 -0.51
C ALA A 77 2.28 -13.70 -1.44
N ILE A 78 2.25 -13.04 -2.59
CA ILE A 78 1.30 -13.32 -3.68
C ILE A 78 2.06 -13.60 -4.98
N GLU A 79 1.38 -14.19 -5.95
CA GLU A 79 1.88 -14.37 -7.31
C GLU A 79 0.91 -13.76 -8.31
N ILE A 80 1.45 -13.04 -9.30
CA ILE A 80 0.71 -12.47 -10.42
C ILE A 80 1.54 -12.64 -11.68
N GLY A 81 0.99 -13.25 -12.73
CA GLY A 81 1.71 -13.45 -13.99
C GLY A 81 3.00 -14.28 -13.86
N GLY A 82 3.06 -15.19 -12.88
CA GLY A 82 4.26 -15.99 -12.57
C GLY A 82 5.35 -15.24 -11.80
N ILE A 83 5.08 -14.01 -11.35
CA ILE A 83 6.00 -13.21 -10.53
C ILE A 83 5.54 -13.25 -9.09
N ARG A 84 6.40 -13.77 -8.20
CA ARG A 84 6.21 -13.68 -6.77
C ARG A 84 6.47 -12.25 -6.28
N LEU A 85 5.54 -11.73 -5.48
CA LEU A 85 5.64 -10.46 -4.77
C LEU A 85 5.59 -10.73 -3.25
N ASP A 86 6.67 -10.42 -2.54
CA ASP A 86 6.68 -10.49 -1.08
C ASP A 86 6.08 -9.20 -0.51
N LEU A 87 5.00 -9.29 0.26
CA LEU A 87 4.37 -8.14 0.93
C LEU A 87 5.07 -7.91 2.28
N VAL A 88 6.04 -6.99 2.27
CA VAL A 88 7.01 -6.88 3.36
C VAL A 88 6.48 -6.11 4.55
N LYS A 89 5.78 -4.99 4.31
CA LYS A 89 5.19 -4.16 5.38
C LYS A 89 4.05 -3.27 4.87
N PRO A 90 3.08 -2.87 5.71
CA PRO A 90 2.07 -1.90 5.30
C PRO A 90 2.67 -0.52 5.02
N CYS A 91 1.95 0.27 4.23
CA CYS A 91 2.35 1.60 3.84
C CYS A 91 1.71 2.64 4.78
N SER A 92 2.56 3.28 5.60
CA SER A 92 2.18 4.46 6.37
C SER A 92 1.89 5.62 5.43
N ARG A 93 0.69 6.20 5.52
CA ARG A 93 0.27 7.28 4.63
C ARG A 93 0.62 8.64 5.21
N CYS A 94 1.13 9.50 4.34
CA CYS A 94 1.46 10.87 4.66
C CYS A 94 0.42 11.86 4.10
N ILE A 95 0.64 13.14 4.37
CA ILE A 95 -0.22 14.25 3.95
C ILE A 95 -0.43 14.35 2.43
N MET A 96 0.43 13.72 1.62
CA MET A 96 0.27 13.70 0.15
C MET A 96 -1.05 13.06 -0.29
N THR A 97 -1.65 12.19 0.53
CA THR A 97 -2.96 11.60 0.26
C THR A 97 -4.13 12.59 0.39
N THR A 98 -3.90 13.76 1.00
CA THR A 98 -4.93 14.79 1.25
C THR A 98 -5.11 15.78 0.11
N GLN A 99 -4.32 15.63 -0.95
CA GLN A 99 -4.24 16.60 -2.03
C GLN A 99 -4.83 16.04 -3.33
N ASP A 100 -5.61 16.87 -4.01
CA ASP A 100 -6.09 16.56 -5.34
C ASP A 100 -4.93 16.47 -6.34
N GLN A 101 -4.83 15.34 -7.05
CA GLN A 101 -3.69 15.05 -7.91
C GLN A 101 -3.67 15.90 -9.20
N LYS A 102 -4.77 16.58 -9.56
CA LYS A 102 -4.84 17.43 -10.75
C LYS A 102 -4.58 18.90 -10.40
N THR A 103 -5.19 19.38 -9.32
CA THR A 103 -5.20 20.80 -8.96
C THR A 103 -4.20 21.17 -7.87
N GLY A 104 -3.73 20.19 -7.08
CA GLY A 104 -2.94 20.47 -5.88
C GLY A 104 -3.77 21.04 -4.72
N SER A 105 -5.10 21.11 -4.82
CA SER A 105 -5.93 21.62 -3.73
C SER A 105 -6.03 20.61 -2.58
N ARG A 106 -6.16 21.12 -1.35
CA ARG A 106 -6.51 20.35 -0.15
C ARG A 106 -7.98 20.53 0.25
N ASP A 107 -8.74 21.33 -0.51
CA ASP A 107 -10.17 21.56 -0.31
C ASP A 107 -11.00 20.44 -0.96
N VAL A 108 -10.62 19.20 -0.65
CA VAL A 108 -11.21 17.96 -1.14
C VAL A 108 -11.29 16.95 0.01
N PRO A 109 -12.09 15.87 -0.11
CA PRO A 109 -12.14 14.83 0.91
C PRO A 109 -10.76 14.33 1.35
N ASN A 110 -10.55 14.25 2.66
CA ASN A 110 -9.30 13.88 3.29
C ASN A 110 -9.39 12.45 3.86
N PRO A 111 -8.55 11.50 3.42
CA PRO A 111 -8.62 10.12 3.91
C PRO A 111 -7.94 9.89 5.28
N MET A 112 -7.15 10.85 5.76
CA MET A 112 -6.34 10.70 6.97
C MET A 112 -7.16 10.50 8.25
N PRO A 113 -8.30 11.19 8.48
CA PRO A 113 -9.16 10.92 9.63
C PRO A 113 -9.68 9.49 9.66
N GLY A 114 -10.22 8.99 8.54
CA GLY A 114 -10.73 7.62 8.47
C GLY A 114 -9.67 6.55 8.65
N MET A 115 -8.54 6.66 7.95
CA MET A 115 -7.39 5.76 8.22
C MET A 115 -6.88 5.91 9.66
N GLY A 116 -6.96 7.12 10.23
CA GLY A 116 -6.58 7.37 11.61
C GLY A 116 -7.48 6.66 12.62
N ARG A 117 -8.78 6.53 12.32
CA ARG A 117 -9.76 5.80 13.15
C ARG A 117 -9.57 4.30 13.02
N ILE A 118 -9.56 3.76 11.80
CA ILE A 118 -9.74 2.33 11.57
C ILE A 118 -8.44 1.60 11.18
N ARG A 119 -7.37 2.32 10.81
CA ARG A 119 -6.10 1.78 10.29
C ARG A 119 -4.85 2.35 10.97
N MET A 120 -4.95 2.78 12.23
CA MET A 120 -3.79 3.28 12.95
C MET A 120 -2.87 2.14 13.38
N SER A 121 -1.61 2.15 12.96
CA SER A 121 -0.64 1.13 13.36
C SER A 121 -0.39 1.11 14.88
N ALA A 122 -0.38 -0.09 15.47
CA ALA A 122 0.09 -0.32 16.83
C ALA A 122 1.59 -0.65 16.90
N ASP A 123 2.21 -0.99 15.78
CA ASP A 123 3.64 -1.29 15.70
C ASP A 123 4.45 -0.01 15.41
N ARG A 124 5.40 0.29 16.31
CA ARG A 124 6.24 1.50 16.23
C ARG A 124 7.21 1.49 15.05
N ARG A 125 7.48 0.34 14.43
CA ARG A 125 8.32 0.22 13.23
C ARG A 125 7.65 0.80 11.98
N VAL A 126 6.32 0.86 11.96
CA VAL A 126 5.55 1.52 10.88
C VAL A 126 4.48 2.41 11.53
N PRO A 127 4.85 3.61 12.00
CA PRO A 127 3.91 4.48 12.70
C PRO A 127 2.91 5.15 11.74
N GLY A 128 1.72 5.46 12.26
CA GLY A 128 0.73 6.28 11.58
C GLY A 128 -0.42 5.49 10.94
N PRO A 129 -1.29 6.21 10.20
CA PRO A 129 -2.39 5.59 9.45
C PRO A 129 -1.87 4.77 8.28
N LEU A 130 -2.46 3.60 8.06
CA LEU A 130 -2.01 2.64 7.05
C LEU A 130 -3.01 2.50 5.90
N PHE A 131 -2.50 2.36 4.67
CA PHE A 131 -3.29 1.91 3.53
C PHE A 131 -2.38 1.31 2.45
N GLY A 132 -2.70 0.09 2.01
CA GLY A 132 -1.89 -0.68 1.07
C GLY A 132 -0.61 -1.26 1.69
N TRP A 133 0.03 -2.13 0.92
CA TRP A 133 1.21 -2.90 1.33
C TRP A 133 2.36 -2.70 0.36
N ASN A 134 3.54 -2.44 0.92
CA ASN A 134 4.76 -2.39 0.12
C ASN A 134 5.18 -3.81 -0.22
N ALA A 135 5.50 -4.04 -1.49
CA ALA A 135 5.88 -5.33 -2.02
C ALA A 135 7.21 -5.30 -2.77
N VAL A 136 7.93 -6.42 -2.67
CA VAL A 136 9.22 -6.66 -3.34
C VAL A 136 9.04 -7.79 -4.36
N PRO A 137 9.22 -7.53 -5.66
CA PRO A 137 9.18 -8.58 -6.67
C PRO A 137 10.40 -9.50 -6.56
N ARG A 138 10.18 -10.81 -6.72
CA ARG A 138 11.21 -11.87 -6.71
C ARG A 138 11.35 -12.50 -8.09
N GLY A 139 11.62 -11.65 -9.08
CA GLY A 139 11.77 -12.03 -10.48
C GLY A 139 11.36 -10.90 -11.40
N GLU A 140 11.53 -11.15 -12.69
CA GLU A 140 11.11 -10.26 -13.77
C GLU A 140 10.06 -10.97 -14.61
N GLY A 141 9.16 -10.19 -15.21
CA GLY A 141 8.08 -10.71 -16.04
C GLY A 141 7.10 -9.61 -16.43
N THR A 142 5.95 -10.01 -16.94
CA THR A 142 4.89 -9.09 -17.34
C THR A 142 3.63 -9.38 -16.53
N VAL A 143 3.07 -8.34 -15.93
CA VAL A 143 1.75 -8.36 -15.29
C VAL A 143 0.79 -7.55 -16.17
N LYS A 144 -0.41 -8.06 -16.40
CA LYS A 144 -1.45 -7.44 -17.20
C LYS A 144 -2.73 -7.27 -16.38
N LEU A 145 -3.56 -6.31 -16.81
CA LEU A 145 -4.92 -6.20 -16.28
C LEU A 145 -5.68 -7.51 -16.54
N GLY A 146 -6.35 -8.02 -15.51
CA GLY A 146 -7.08 -9.28 -15.56
C GLY A 146 -6.27 -10.53 -15.18
N ASP A 147 -4.96 -10.41 -14.95
CA ASP A 147 -4.18 -11.53 -14.41
C ASP A 147 -4.69 -11.93 -13.02
N ALA A 148 -4.85 -13.23 -12.80
CA ALA A 148 -5.27 -13.76 -11.51
C ALA A 148 -4.18 -13.57 -10.46
N VAL A 149 -4.61 -13.38 -9.22
CA VAL A 149 -3.74 -13.29 -8.05
C VAL A 149 -3.86 -14.57 -7.24
N THR A 150 -2.73 -15.22 -6.96
CA THR A 150 -2.67 -16.37 -6.06
C THR A 150 -1.96 -15.98 -4.77
N VAL A 151 -2.59 -16.23 -3.62
CA VAL A 151 -1.90 -16.08 -2.33
C VAL A 151 -0.98 -17.27 -2.14
N LEU A 152 0.33 -17.03 -2.08
CA LEU A 152 1.32 -18.09 -1.88
C LEU A 152 1.48 -18.40 -0.40
N HIS A 153 1.72 -17.36 0.41
CA HIS A 153 1.92 -17.48 1.85
C HIS A 153 1.08 -16.46 2.59
N GLU A 154 0.52 -16.88 3.73
CA GLU A 154 -0.22 -16.01 4.62
C GLU A 154 0.59 -15.55 5.84
N ARG A 155 0.14 -14.45 6.44
CA ARG A 155 0.55 -13.87 7.71
C ARG A 155 -0.65 -13.99 8.66
N PRO A 156 -0.75 -15.08 9.46
CA PRO A 156 -1.97 -15.43 10.18
C PRO A 156 -2.49 -14.33 11.13
N GLU A 157 -1.58 -13.59 11.76
CA GLU A 157 -1.91 -12.54 12.74
C GLU A 157 -2.26 -11.19 12.10
N GLY A 158 -2.02 -11.02 10.80
CA GLY A 158 -2.14 -9.73 10.13
C GLY A 158 -1.11 -8.70 10.61
N TRP A 159 -1.42 -7.40 10.43
CA TRP A 159 -0.65 -6.31 11.03
C TRP A 159 -1.32 -5.81 12.31
N ALA A 160 -0.52 -5.48 13.33
CA ALA A 160 -1.03 -4.96 14.58
C ALA A 160 -1.59 -3.53 14.42
N LEU A 161 -2.89 -3.38 14.62
CA LEU A 161 -3.60 -2.09 14.63
C LEU A 161 -3.96 -1.68 16.05
N LYS A 162 -4.03 -0.37 16.29
CA LYS A 162 -4.51 0.15 17.57
C LYS A 162 -5.99 -0.18 17.72
N ARG A 163 -6.34 -0.78 18.86
CA ARG A 163 -7.72 -0.87 19.32
C ARG A 163 -8.04 0.44 20.03
N ARG A 164 -9.10 1.11 19.59
CA ARG A 164 -9.62 2.33 20.23
C ARG A 164 -10.81 1.98 21.11
#